data_AF-A0A0D9P4N0-F1
#
_entry.id   AF-A0A0D9P4N0-F1
#
_cell.length_a   1.000
_cell.length_b   1.000
_cell.length_c   1.000
_cell.angle_alpha   90.00
_cell.angle_beta   90.00
_cell.angle_gamma   90.00
#
_symmetry.space_group_name_H-M   'P 1'
#
loop_
_entity.id
_entity.type
_entity.pdbx_description
1 polymer ?
#
loop_
_entity_poly.entity_id
_entity_poly.type
_entity_poly.pdbx_seq_one_letter_code
_entity_poly.pdbx_strand_id
1 'polypeptide(L)'
;MADLDHFDLLPIHMDAQSKSITASKQSRALNAELEALNTLHRALLNVDSSSNGVPPPPIPVNPKRTGQVNKLRDNGNAEYRKGKYADAVRLYSLGIQMALGRPLWEPAALVREEVSGLLANRAQAHMATQNWPEGAVDAEASVEARRVGNAKAWWRRGKCLMEMGRLEEARDWVKQGLEVEGEEGDLVSLLKEIEALVERRKAH
;
A
#
# COMPACT_ATOMS: atom_id res chain seq x y z
N MET A 1 15.78 25.09 -28.20
CA MET A 1 14.42 25.13 -27.64
C MET A 1 13.52 24.75 -28.79
N ALA A 2 12.92 23.56 -28.75
CA ALA A 2 12.09 23.10 -29.86
C ALA A 2 10.75 23.89 -29.83
N ASP A 3 10.48 24.64 -30.89
CA ASP A 3 9.21 25.33 -31.12
C ASP A 3 8.08 24.30 -31.22
N LEU A 4 7.30 24.16 -30.14
CA LEU A 4 6.05 23.42 -30.11
C LEU A 4 4.91 24.39 -30.47
N ASP A 5 4.84 24.83 -31.73
CA ASP A 5 3.75 25.67 -32.24
C ASP A 5 2.48 24.88 -32.56
N HIS A 6 2.49 23.56 -32.37
CA HIS A 6 1.37 22.67 -32.68
C HIS A 6 0.90 21.94 -31.42
N PHE A 7 -0.37 22.15 -31.05
CA PHE A 7 -1.07 21.39 -30.02
C PHE A 7 -2.52 21.15 -30.42
N ASP A 8 -3.10 20.05 -29.96
CA ASP A 8 -4.53 19.78 -30.13
C ASP A 8 -5.34 20.54 -29.08
N LEU A 9 -6.12 21.53 -29.53
CA LEU A 9 -6.96 22.31 -28.62
C LEU A 9 -8.10 21.45 -28.06
N LEU A 10 -8.16 21.34 -26.73
CA LEU A 10 -9.24 20.65 -26.02
C LEU A 10 -10.27 21.65 -25.48
N PRO A 11 -11.58 21.40 -25.64
CA PRO A 11 -12.63 22.26 -25.10
C PRO A 11 -12.81 22.03 -23.59
N ILE A 12 -11.96 22.68 -22.80
CA ILE A 12 -11.99 22.64 -21.33
C ILE A 12 -12.57 23.92 -20.72
N HIS A 13 -13.19 23.80 -19.56
CA HIS A 13 -13.82 24.88 -18.81
C HIS A 13 -13.38 24.84 -17.35
N MET A 14 -13.07 26.02 -16.79
CA MET A 14 -12.76 26.18 -15.38
C MET A 14 -13.98 26.68 -14.62
N ASP A 15 -14.32 26.02 -13.52
CA ASP A 15 -15.31 26.52 -12.58
C ASP A 15 -14.75 27.69 -11.75
N ALA A 16 -15.51 28.79 -11.67
CA ALA A 16 -15.02 30.03 -11.08
C ALA A 16 -14.78 29.96 -9.56
N GLN A 17 -15.53 29.12 -8.85
CA GLN A 17 -15.47 29.00 -7.39
C GLN A 17 -14.48 27.92 -6.95
N SER A 18 -14.63 26.71 -7.46
CA SER A 18 -13.80 25.55 -7.10
C SER A 18 -12.44 25.53 -7.81
N LYS A 19 -12.28 26.33 -8.88
CA LYS A 19 -11.11 26.30 -9.78
C LYS A 19 -10.87 24.94 -10.43
N SER A 20 -11.87 24.06 -10.43
CA SER A 20 -11.78 22.75 -11.07
C SER A 20 -11.89 22.89 -12.59
N ILE A 21 -11.11 22.08 -13.31
CA ILE A 21 -11.14 22.00 -14.77
C ILE A 21 -11.98 20.79 -15.19
N THR A 22 -12.87 21.02 -16.14
CA THR A 22 -13.75 20.01 -16.75
C THR A 22 -13.68 20.09 -18.27
N ALA A 23 -14.10 19.05 -18.99
CA ALA A 23 -14.13 19.03 -20.45
C ALA A 23 -15.54 18.81 -20.97
N SER A 24 -15.91 19.53 -22.03
CA SER A 24 -17.20 19.32 -22.73
C SER A 24 -17.22 18.03 -23.53
N LYS A 25 -16.07 17.67 -24.13
CA LYS A 25 -15.88 16.39 -24.83
C LYS A 25 -15.26 15.38 -23.87
N GLN A 26 -16.07 14.50 -23.33
CA GLN A 26 -15.61 13.53 -22.34
C GLN A 26 -14.96 12.31 -22.99
N SER A 27 -13.81 11.90 -22.47
CA SER A 27 -13.21 10.60 -22.73
C SER A 27 -12.67 10.05 -21.40
N ARG A 28 -12.58 8.72 -21.28
CA ARG A 28 -12.06 8.11 -20.04
C ARG A 28 -10.66 8.62 -19.69
N ALA A 29 -9.79 8.73 -20.69
CA ALA A 29 -8.42 9.21 -20.50
C ALA A 29 -8.40 10.69 -20.08
N LEU A 30 -9.13 11.56 -20.79
CA LEU A 30 -9.17 12.99 -20.47
C LEU A 30 -9.76 13.24 -19.08
N ASN A 31 -10.83 12.54 -18.73
CA ASN A 31 -11.45 12.69 -17.40
C ASN A 31 -10.50 12.26 -16.28
N ALA A 32 -9.70 11.20 -16.49
CA ALA A 32 -8.71 10.76 -15.51
C ALA A 32 -7.59 11.81 -15.31
N GLU A 33 -7.08 12.38 -16.41
CA GLU A 33 -6.07 13.44 -16.34
C GLU A 33 -6.60 14.73 -15.70
N LEU A 34 -7.84 15.11 -16.00
CA LEU A 34 -8.47 16.28 -15.36
C LEU A 34 -8.69 16.05 -13.85
N GLU A 35 -9.05 14.85 -13.42
CA GLU A 35 -9.15 14.53 -11.99
C GLU A 35 -7.78 14.57 -11.31
N ALA A 36 -6.73 14.05 -11.98
CA ALA A 36 -5.36 14.14 -11.49
C ALA A 36 -4.90 15.61 -11.37
N LEU A 37 -5.20 16.44 -12.37
CA LEU A 37 -4.91 17.87 -12.38
C LEU A 37 -5.63 18.61 -11.24
N ASN A 38 -6.93 18.35 -11.06
CA ASN A 38 -7.73 18.96 -10.00
C ASN A 38 -7.24 18.53 -8.61
N THR A 39 -6.84 17.27 -8.46
CA THR A 39 -6.23 16.75 -7.22
C THR A 39 -4.89 17.41 -6.93
N LEU A 40 -4.04 17.56 -7.96
CA LEU A 40 -2.76 18.26 -7.83
C LEU A 40 -2.96 19.73 -7.45
N HIS A 41 -3.91 20.44 -8.08
CA HIS A 41 -4.21 21.83 -7.73
C HIS A 41 -4.59 21.98 -6.25
N ARG A 42 -5.51 21.15 -5.76
CA ARG A 42 -5.89 21.14 -4.33
C ARG A 42 -4.70 20.82 -3.42
N ALA A 43 -3.80 19.93 -3.83
CA ALA A 43 -2.59 19.63 -3.07
C ALA A 43 -1.63 20.83 -3.01
N LEU A 44 -1.43 21.52 -4.14
CA LEU A 44 -0.55 22.70 -4.24
C LEU A 44 -1.04 23.87 -3.40
N LEU A 45 -2.36 24.09 -3.32
CA LEU A 45 -2.95 25.11 -2.44
C LEU A 45 -2.67 24.85 -0.95
N ASN A 46 -2.41 23.60 -0.57
CA ASN A 46 -2.07 23.20 0.80
C ASN A 46 -0.56 23.15 1.06
N VAL A 47 0.28 23.43 0.05
CA VAL A 47 1.72 23.63 0.29
C VAL A 47 1.86 24.91 1.13
N ASP A 48 2.81 24.90 2.07
CA ASP A 48 3.07 26.04 2.95
C ASP A 48 3.16 27.35 2.15
N SER A 49 2.46 28.39 2.62
CA SER A 49 2.32 29.67 1.91
C SER A 49 3.66 30.35 1.65
N SER A 50 4.70 29.95 2.40
CA SER A 50 6.09 30.38 2.22
C SER A 50 6.71 29.94 0.89
N SER A 51 6.16 28.93 0.21
CA SER A 51 6.71 28.39 -1.04
C SER A 51 6.03 28.90 -2.31
N ASN A 52 5.12 29.88 -2.21
CA ASN A 52 4.37 30.45 -3.34
C ASN A 52 3.71 29.39 -4.25
N GLY A 53 3.24 28.29 -3.66
CA GLY A 53 2.58 27.20 -4.40
C GLY A 53 3.55 26.28 -5.17
N VAL A 54 4.86 26.44 -5.01
CA VAL A 54 5.87 25.53 -5.55
C VAL A 54 6.20 24.47 -4.51
N PRO A 55 6.18 23.17 -4.85
CA PRO A 55 6.59 22.11 -3.95
C PRO A 55 8.03 22.30 -3.45
N PRO A 56 8.31 22.09 -2.14
CA PRO A 56 9.68 22.05 -1.65
C PRO A 56 10.44 20.84 -2.21
N PRO A 57 11.79 20.82 -2.10
CA PRO A 57 12.56 19.64 -2.44
C PRO A 57 12.09 18.43 -1.58
N PRO A 58 12.19 17.19 -2.08
CA PRO A 58 11.72 16.00 -1.36
C PRO A 58 12.39 15.77 0.00
N ILE A 59 13.56 16.35 0.24
CA ILE A 59 14.32 16.25 1.48
C ILE A 59 14.72 17.68 1.89
N PRO A 60 14.59 18.06 3.18
CA PRO A 60 14.12 17.26 4.31
C PRO A 60 12.60 17.08 4.38
N VAL A 61 12.14 15.93 4.88
CA VAL A 61 10.72 15.62 5.05
C VAL A 61 10.20 16.15 6.39
N ASN A 62 8.97 16.67 6.41
CA ASN A 62 8.30 17.06 7.65
C ASN A 62 7.96 15.81 8.51
N PRO A 63 8.51 15.66 9.72
CA PRO A 63 8.34 14.45 10.53
C PRO A 63 6.94 14.31 11.14
N LYS A 64 6.11 15.37 11.12
CA LYS A 64 4.80 15.39 11.79
C LYS A 64 3.89 14.25 11.32
N ARG A 65 3.83 14.01 10.00
CA ARG A 65 2.99 12.95 9.43
C ARG A 65 3.51 11.56 9.79
N THR A 66 4.82 11.34 9.72
CA THR A 66 5.44 10.06 10.17
C THR A 66 5.09 9.78 11.63
N GLY A 67 5.15 10.81 12.49
CA GLY A 67 4.74 10.68 13.89
C GLY A 67 3.28 10.26 14.06
N GLN A 68 2.36 10.83 13.28
CA GLN A 68 0.93 10.46 13.31
C GLN A 68 0.67 9.04 12.79
N VAL A 69 1.34 8.64 11.70
CA VAL A 69 1.29 7.28 11.14
C VAL A 69 1.78 6.26 12.17
N ASN A 70 2.91 6.54 12.83
CA ASN A 70 3.45 5.69 13.89
C ASN A 70 2.49 5.58 15.08
N LYS A 71 1.86 6.69 15.49
CA LYS A 71 0.86 6.67 16.56
C LYS A 71 -0.34 5.79 16.22
N LEU A 72 -0.84 5.84 14.97
CA LEU A 72 -1.91 4.97 14.50
C LEU A 72 -1.50 3.49 14.51
N ARG A 73 -0.28 3.20 14.03
CA ARG A 73 0.30 1.86 14.08
C ARG A 73 0.39 1.33 15.51
N ASP A 74 0.92 2.12 16.43
CA ASP A 74 1.15 1.71 17.82
C ASP A 74 -0.16 1.52 18.57
N ASN A 75 -1.17 2.36 18.31
CA ASN A 75 -2.54 2.16 18.79
C ASN A 75 -3.16 0.87 18.23
N GLY A 76 -2.99 0.60 16.93
CA GLY A 76 -3.46 -0.65 16.31
C GLY A 76 -2.81 -1.88 16.95
N ASN A 77 -1.50 -1.81 17.21
CA ASN A 77 -0.77 -2.86 17.92
C ASN A 77 -1.29 -3.06 19.36
N ALA A 78 -1.67 -1.96 20.04
CA ALA A 78 -2.23 -2.04 21.40
C ALA A 78 -3.59 -2.73 21.40
N GLU A 79 -4.49 -2.41 20.47
CA GLU A 79 -5.79 -3.08 20.35
C GLU A 79 -5.65 -4.54 19.90
N TYR A 80 -4.69 -4.85 19.02
CA TYR A 80 -4.38 -6.22 18.62
C TYR A 80 -3.97 -7.08 19.83
N ARG A 81 -3.08 -6.57 20.70
CA ARG A 81 -2.65 -7.29 21.92
C ARG A 81 -3.80 -7.52 22.91
N LYS A 82 -4.84 -6.70 22.89
CA LYS A 82 -6.06 -6.87 23.69
C LYS A 82 -7.05 -7.87 23.08
N GLY A 83 -6.73 -8.48 21.95
CA GLY A 83 -7.63 -9.36 21.21
C GLY A 83 -8.74 -8.62 20.44
N LYS A 84 -8.69 -7.28 20.37
CA LYS A 84 -9.67 -6.46 19.67
C LYS A 84 -9.25 -6.28 18.21
N TYR A 85 -9.33 -7.36 17.43
CA TYR A 85 -8.81 -7.40 16.07
C TYR A 85 -9.53 -6.45 15.11
N ALA A 86 -10.85 -6.29 15.23
CA ALA A 86 -11.61 -5.36 14.39
C ALA A 86 -11.18 -3.90 14.58
N ASP A 87 -10.96 -3.49 15.84
CA ASP A 87 -10.46 -2.15 16.16
C ASP A 87 -9.03 -1.95 15.65
N ALA A 88 -8.18 -2.98 15.76
CA ALA A 88 -6.83 -2.96 15.22
C ALA A 88 -6.84 -2.77 13.69
N VAL A 89 -7.68 -3.52 12.96
CA VAL A 89 -7.86 -3.38 11.50
C VAL A 89 -8.27 -1.96 11.12
N ARG A 90 -9.21 -1.36 11.86
CA ARG A 90 -9.65 0.02 11.65
C ARG A 90 -8.49 1.01 11.83
N LEU A 91 -7.70 0.86 12.89
CA LEU A 91 -6.56 1.74 13.18
C LEU A 91 -5.44 1.60 12.14
N TYR A 92 -5.11 0.39 11.71
CA TYR A 92 -4.14 0.18 10.63
C TYR A 92 -4.63 0.77 9.30
N SER A 93 -5.93 0.63 9.00
CA SER A 93 -6.52 1.21 7.78
C SER A 93 -6.42 2.74 7.76
N LEU A 94 -6.67 3.41 8.89
CA LEU A 94 -6.45 4.85 9.02
C LEU A 94 -4.98 5.22 8.84
N GLY A 95 -4.06 4.41 9.39
CA GLY A 95 -2.62 4.60 9.20
C GLY A 95 -2.21 4.51 7.72
N ILE A 96 -2.73 3.52 6.99
CA ILE A 96 -2.45 3.30 5.57
C ILE A 96 -2.99 4.48 4.75
N GLN A 97 -4.23 4.91 5.00
CA GLN A 97 -4.82 6.09 4.34
C GLN A 97 -3.98 7.35 4.58
N MET A 98 -3.49 7.55 5.81
CA MET A 98 -2.66 8.70 6.15
C MET A 98 -1.28 8.67 5.48
N ALA A 99 -0.67 7.48 5.38
CA ALA A 99 0.61 7.30 4.70
C ALA A 99 0.48 7.49 3.17
N LEU A 100 -0.57 6.93 2.55
CA LEU A 100 -0.85 7.09 1.12
C LEU A 100 -1.29 8.51 0.73
N GLY A 101 -1.91 9.24 1.67
CA GLY A 101 -2.28 10.64 1.47
C GLY A 101 -1.11 11.63 1.62
N ARG A 102 0.14 11.15 1.61
CA ARG A 102 1.33 12.01 1.61
C ARG A 102 1.39 12.85 0.33
N PRO A 103 1.93 14.07 0.40
CA PRO A 103 2.16 14.86 -0.79
C PRO A 103 3.05 14.14 -1.81
N LEU A 104 2.74 14.30 -3.10
CA LEU A 104 3.38 13.56 -4.20
C LEU A 104 4.87 13.91 -4.39
N TRP A 105 5.33 15.04 -3.85
CA TRP A 105 6.73 15.47 -3.89
C TRP A 105 7.57 14.93 -2.73
N GLU A 106 6.98 14.20 -1.77
CA GLU A 106 7.75 13.53 -0.72
C GLU A 106 8.37 12.21 -1.24
N PRO A 107 9.44 11.70 -0.60
CA PRO A 107 10.12 10.49 -1.06
C PRO A 107 9.20 9.26 -1.06
N ALA A 108 8.96 8.69 -2.24
CA ALA A 108 8.12 7.50 -2.38
C ALA A 108 8.63 6.30 -1.57
N ALA A 109 9.94 6.20 -1.33
CA ALA A 109 10.52 5.16 -0.49
C ALA A 109 10.00 5.20 0.96
N LEU A 110 9.83 6.41 1.53
CA LEU A 110 9.27 6.59 2.87
C LEU A 110 7.82 6.09 2.93
N VAL A 111 7.01 6.46 1.93
CA VAL A 111 5.60 6.02 1.82
C VAL A 111 5.55 4.50 1.78
N ARG A 112 6.36 3.87 0.92
CA ARG A 112 6.41 2.42 0.75
C ARG A 112 6.79 1.69 2.05
N GLU A 113 7.76 2.21 2.80
CA GLU A 113 8.16 1.62 4.07
C GLU A 113 7.06 1.69 5.13
N GLU A 114 6.43 2.86 5.30
CA GLU A 114 5.33 3.06 6.24
C GLU A 114 4.13 2.16 5.90
N VAL A 115 3.74 2.12 4.63
CA VAL A 115 2.61 1.33 4.14
C VAL A 115 2.87 -0.16 4.26
N SER A 116 4.08 -0.63 3.90
CA SER A 116 4.45 -2.04 4.00
C SER A 116 4.26 -2.57 5.42
N GLY A 117 4.80 -1.88 6.43
CA GLY A 117 4.67 -2.32 7.82
C GLY A 117 3.22 -2.35 8.33
N LEU A 118 2.41 -1.36 7.94
CA LEU A 118 1.00 -1.29 8.32
C LEU A 118 0.15 -2.38 7.67
N LEU A 119 0.35 -2.64 6.37
CA LEU A 119 -0.31 -3.71 5.65
C LEU A 119 0.03 -5.08 6.25
N ALA A 120 1.31 -5.31 6.57
CA ALA A 120 1.74 -6.54 7.22
C ALA A 120 1.05 -6.76 8.58
N ASN A 121 0.86 -5.70 9.36
CA ASN A 121 0.14 -5.76 10.64
C ASN A 121 -1.37 -5.94 10.48
N ARG A 122 -1.98 -5.34 9.46
CA ARG A 122 -3.40 -5.52 9.15
C ARG A 122 -3.68 -6.93 8.64
N ALA A 123 -2.79 -7.49 7.81
CA ALA A 123 -2.84 -8.90 7.41
C ALA A 123 -2.85 -9.84 8.62
N GLN A 124 -1.98 -9.60 9.61
CA GLN A 124 -1.95 -10.38 10.85
C GLN A 124 -3.28 -10.31 11.62
N ALA A 125 -3.91 -9.14 11.67
CA ALA A 125 -5.22 -8.97 12.33
C ALA A 125 -6.35 -9.70 11.57
N HIS A 126 -6.32 -9.71 10.24
CA HIS A 126 -7.23 -10.53 9.43
C HIS A 126 -7.01 -12.02 9.67
N MET A 127 -5.76 -12.49 9.71
CA MET A 127 -5.44 -13.88 10.05
C MET A 127 -5.95 -14.29 11.43
N ALA A 128 -5.85 -13.41 12.44
CA ALA A 128 -6.35 -13.67 13.79
C ALA A 128 -7.88 -13.85 13.86
N THR A 129 -8.60 -13.38 12.83
CA THR A 129 -10.05 -13.54 12.68
C THR A 129 -10.43 -14.54 11.59
N GLN A 130 -9.45 -15.27 11.05
CA GLN A 130 -9.60 -16.24 9.95
C GLN A 130 -10.15 -15.63 8.65
N ASN A 131 -10.02 -14.31 8.46
CA ASN A 131 -10.28 -13.62 7.19
C ASN A 131 -9.09 -13.80 6.24
N TRP A 132 -8.91 -15.03 5.77
CA TRP A 132 -7.76 -15.43 4.96
C TRP A 132 -7.64 -14.67 3.62
N PRO A 133 -8.73 -14.39 2.88
CA PRO A 133 -8.64 -13.65 1.62
C PRO A 133 -8.08 -12.23 1.81
N GLU A 134 -8.62 -11.47 2.77
CA GLU A 134 -8.16 -10.12 3.07
C GLU A 134 -6.74 -10.11 3.62
N GLY A 135 -6.42 -11.08 4.49
CA GLY A 135 -5.06 -11.28 5.01
C GLY A 135 -4.04 -11.55 3.90
N ALA A 136 -4.40 -12.36 2.91
CA ALA A 136 -3.53 -12.68 1.77
C ALA A 136 -3.28 -11.46 0.87
N VAL A 137 -4.32 -10.66 0.59
CA VAL A 137 -4.22 -9.44 -0.22
C VAL A 137 -3.37 -8.38 0.48
N ASP A 138 -3.58 -8.17 1.79
CA ASP A 138 -2.77 -7.21 2.56
C ASP A 138 -1.30 -7.65 2.63
N ALA A 139 -1.03 -8.94 2.84
CA ALA A 139 0.32 -9.46 2.89
C ALA A 139 1.04 -9.36 1.54
N GLU A 140 0.34 -9.57 0.42
CA GLU A 140 0.87 -9.34 -0.93
C GLU A 140 1.20 -7.86 -1.16
N ALA A 141 0.26 -6.97 -0.86
CA ALA A 141 0.47 -5.54 -1.00
C ALA A 141 1.63 -5.04 -0.12
N SER A 142 1.83 -5.65 1.05
CA SER A 142 2.99 -5.39 1.92
C SER A 142 4.31 -5.77 1.26
N VAL A 143 4.37 -6.96 0.63
CA VAL A 143 5.56 -7.45 -0.09
C VAL A 143 5.84 -6.59 -1.32
N GLU A 144 4.81 -6.21 -2.07
CA GLU A 144 4.96 -5.32 -3.23
C GLU A 144 5.50 -3.94 -2.82
N ALA A 145 5.05 -3.41 -1.69
CA ALA A 145 5.56 -2.15 -1.14
C ALA A 145 7.03 -2.26 -0.70
N ARG A 146 7.44 -3.39 -0.10
CA ARG A 146 8.82 -3.65 0.32
C ARG A 146 9.13 -5.14 0.21
N ARG A 147 9.87 -5.48 -0.84
CA ARG A 147 10.16 -6.87 -1.21
C ARG A 147 11.23 -7.54 -0.34
N VAL A 148 12.24 -6.79 0.10
CA VAL A 148 13.41 -7.29 0.85
C VAL A 148 13.36 -6.85 2.32
N GLY A 149 13.74 -7.75 3.23
CA GLY A 149 13.69 -7.55 4.68
C GLY A 149 12.25 -7.58 5.20
N ASN A 150 11.39 -8.37 4.56
CA ASN A 150 9.96 -8.47 4.84
C ASN A 150 9.47 -9.94 4.92
N ALA A 151 10.32 -10.85 5.41
CA ALA A 151 10.00 -12.27 5.59
C ALA A 151 8.65 -12.54 6.26
N LYS A 152 8.23 -11.69 7.22
CA LYS A 152 6.94 -11.81 7.90
C LYS A 152 5.75 -11.65 6.94
N ALA A 153 5.81 -10.74 5.97
CA ALA A 153 4.72 -10.56 5.01
C ALA A 153 4.66 -11.73 4.01
N TRP A 154 5.83 -12.20 3.53
CA TRP A 154 5.94 -13.43 2.75
C TRP A 154 5.28 -14.61 3.46
N TRP A 155 5.61 -14.80 4.74
CA TRP A 155 5.07 -15.88 5.57
C TRP A 155 3.55 -15.76 5.75
N ARG A 156 3.05 -14.57 6.05
CA ARG A 156 1.61 -14.31 6.27
C ARG A 156 0.77 -14.67 5.05
N ARG A 157 1.18 -14.26 3.84
CA ARG A 157 0.44 -14.64 2.62
C ARG A 157 0.53 -16.14 2.39
N GLY A 158 1.71 -16.75 2.52
CA GLY A 158 1.88 -18.20 2.39
C GLY A 158 0.95 -18.98 3.32
N LYS A 159 0.85 -18.56 4.59
CA LYS A 159 -0.07 -19.15 5.56
C LYS A 159 -1.53 -18.94 5.17
N CYS A 160 -1.93 -17.74 4.74
CA CYS A 160 -3.30 -17.49 4.26
C CYS A 160 -3.67 -18.37 3.05
N LEU A 161 -2.78 -18.49 2.06
CA LEU A 161 -2.99 -19.33 0.89
C LEU A 161 -3.13 -20.81 1.27
N MET A 162 -2.29 -21.27 2.21
CA MET A 162 -2.37 -22.64 2.73
C MET A 162 -3.70 -22.91 3.45
N GLU A 163 -4.16 -22.01 4.32
CA GLU A 163 -5.44 -22.12 5.03
C GLU A 163 -6.65 -22.07 4.07
N MET A 164 -6.52 -21.37 2.94
CA MET A 164 -7.53 -21.40 1.86
C MET A 164 -7.46 -22.64 0.96
N GLY A 165 -6.53 -23.57 1.21
CA GLY A 165 -6.34 -24.78 0.40
C GLY A 165 -5.69 -24.53 -0.98
N ARG A 166 -5.18 -23.32 -1.23
CA ARG A 166 -4.44 -22.93 -2.45
C ARG A 166 -2.97 -23.36 -2.34
N LEU A 167 -2.75 -24.66 -2.13
CA LEU A 167 -1.45 -25.21 -1.70
C LEU A 167 -0.33 -25.01 -2.73
N GLU A 168 -0.61 -25.20 -4.03
CA GLU A 168 0.39 -25.01 -5.08
C GLU A 168 0.88 -23.56 -5.14
N GLU A 169 -0.05 -22.61 -5.08
CA GLU A 169 0.27 -21.18 -5.04
C GLU A 169 0.99 -20.78 -3.75
N ALA A 170 0.60 -21.35 -2.60
CA ALA A 170 1.28 -21.14 -1.34
C ALA A 170 2.74 -21.61 -1.43
N ARG A 171 2.98 -22.78 -2.03
CA ARG A 171 4.32 -23.34 -2.21
C ARG A 171 5.18 -22.43 -3.08
N ASP A 172 4.67 -22.03 -4.24
CA ASP A 172 5.43 -21.22 -5.19
C ASP A 172 5.71 -19.82 -4.62
N TRP A 173 4.74 -19.23 -3.90
CA TRP A 173 4.92 -17.97 -3.18
C TRP A 173 6.00 -18.05 -2.09
N VAL A 174 5.98 -19.08 -1.24
CA VAL A 174 6.96 -19.21 -0.14
C VAL A 174 8.36 -19.49 -0.70
N LYS A 175 8.48 -20.24 -1.80
CA LYS A 175 9.76 -20.43 -2.51
C LYS A 175 10.33 -19.11 -3.02
N GLN A 176 9.52 -18.27 -3.65
CA GLN A 176 9.94 -16.93 -4.04
C GLN A 176 10.37 -16.08 -2.84
N GLY A 177 9.68 -16.18 -1.71
CA GLY A 177 10.07 -15.51 -0.47
C GLY A 177 11.46 -15.93 0.02
N LEU A 178 11.77 -17.23 -0.02
CA LEU A 178 13.09 -17.78 0.36
C LEU A 178 14.21 -17.36 -0.60
N GLU A 179 13.93 -17.22 -1.90
CA GLU A 179 14.89 -16.68 -2.86
C GLU A 179 15.27 -15.22 -2.57
N VAL A 180 14.36 -14.46 -1.96
CA VAL A 180 14.53 -13.02 -1.68
C VAL A 180 15.12 -12.76 -0.29
N GLU A 181 14.59 -13.43 0.72
CA GLU A 181 14.94 -13.19 2.13
C GLU A 181 16.07 -14.12 2.61
N GLY A 182 16.38 -15.19 1.87
CA GLY A 182 17.31 -16.24 2.28
C GLY A 182 16.65 -17.33 3.13
N GLU A 183 17.46 -18.10 3.87
CA GLU A 183 17.02 -19.23 4.71
C GLU A 183 16.35 -18.76 6.02
N GLU A 184 15.27 -18.00 5.89
CA GLU A 184 14.45 -17.58 7.02
C GLU A 184 13.68 -18.77 7.61
N GLY A 185 13.94 -19.08 8.89
CA GLY A 185 13.48 -20.31 9.53
C GLY A 185 11.96 -20.52 9.52
N ASP A 186 11.18 -19.44 9.65
CA ASP A 186 9.71 -19.49 9.61
C ASP A 186 9.20 -19.84 8.20
N LEU A 187 9.83 -19.30 7.16
CA LEU A 187 9.49 -19.59 5.75
C LEU A 187 9.88 -21.02 5.38
N VAL A 188 11.07 -21.48 5.81
CA VAL A 188 11.50 -22.87 5.60
C VAL A 188 10.53 -23.85 6.27
N SER A 189 10.10 -23.55 7.50
CA SER A 189 9.16 -24.39 8.25
C SER A 189 7.79 -24.43 7.57
N LEU A 190 7.29 -23.28 7.12
CA LEU A 190 6.03 -23.19 6.39
C LEU A 190 6.09 -23.93 5.04
N LEU A 191 7.20 -23.83 4.31
CA LEU A 191 7.35 -24.55 3.04
C LEU A 191 7.26 -26.06 3.23
N LYS A 192 7.93 -26.60 4.26
CA LYS A 192 7.87 -28.03 4.60
C LYS A 192 6.45 -28.49 4.94
N GLU A 193 5.70 -27.67 5.68
CA GLU A 193 4.29 -27.94 6.00
C GLU A 193 3.43 -27.99 4.72
N ILE A 194 3.59 -27.00 3.83
CA ILE A 194 2.86 -26.94 2.56
C ILE A 194 3.19 -28.14 1.67
N GLU A 195 4.48 -28.50 1.54
CA GLU A 195 4.90 -29.64 0.71
C GLU A 195 4.33 -30.97 1.24
N ALA A 196 4.31 -31.18 2.56
CA ALA A 196 3.68 -32.35 3.15
C ALA A 196 2.16 -32.42 2.86
N LEU A 197 1.46 -31.28 2.86
CA LEU A 197 0.04 -31.21 2.51
C LEU A 197 -0.21 -31.47 1.02
N VAL A 198 0.65 -30.97 0.13
CA VAL A 198 0.59 -31.21 -1.31
C VAL A 198 0.72 -32.70 -1.62
N GLU A 199 1.70 -33.38 -1.02
CA GLU A 199 1.91 -34.81 -1.26
C GLU A 199 0.76 -35.67 -0.74
N ARG A 200 0.20 -35.34 0.42
CA ARG A 200 -1.02 -35.99 0.93
C ARG A 200 -2.21 -35.82 -0.02
N ARG A 201 -2.35 -34.64 -0.64
CA ARG A 201 -3.45 -34.38 -1.59
C ARG A 201 -3.30 -35.14 -2.91
N LYS A 202 -2.08 -35.41 -3.36
CA LYS A 202 -1.83 -36.21 -4.58
C LYS A 202 -2.03 -37.71 -4.37
N ALA A 203 -1.91 -38.18 -3.12
CA ALA A 203 -2.09 -39.58 -2.77
C ALA A 203 -3.57 -40.02 -2.66
N HIS A 204 -4.51 -39.07 -2.74
CA HIS A 204 -5.96 -39.28 -2.73
C HIS A 204 -6.55 -39.01 -4.12
#